data_AF-A0A7C3SDV0-F1
#
_entry.id   AF-A0A7C3SDV0-F1
#
_cell.length_a   1.000
_cell.length_b   1.000
_cell.length_c   1.000
_cell.angle_alpha   90.00
_cell.angle_beta   90.00
_cell.angle_gamma   90.00
#
_symmetry.space_group_name_H-M   'P 1'
#
loop_
_entity.id
_entity.type
_entity.pdbx_description
1 polymer ?
#
loop_
_entity_poly.entity_id
_entity_poly.type
_entity_poly.pdbx_seq_one_letter_code
_entity_poly.pdbx_strand_id
1 'polypeptide(L)'
;MTAATSVENTPILEVIEETQSTLAQLTELQDLQKNYIARLIEDLKVLLAYIKETIPLDPTRLGCPYHNVKEAYLISEAQLAIIDEDAKMVIRPLSNLEPEKIIMIIGESIPKINQIIAAKKQMLEERVDLLERLIKEFKKISETLNPVEDYYESGDAIQKAISDT
;
A
#
# COMPACT_ATOMS: atom_id res chain seq x y z
N MET A 1 -41.74 40.72 55.29
CA MET A 1 -40.28 40.93 55.34
C MET A 1 -39.66 40.01 54.29
N THR A 2 -39.20 40.64 53.20
CA THR A 2 -38.22 40.19 52.19
C THR A 2 -38.08 38.69 51.91
N ALA A 3 -38.84 38.21 50.92
CA ALA A 3 -38.52 37.00 50.19
C ALA A 3 -37.23 37.21 49.40
N ALA A 4 -36.26 36.34 49.64
CA ALA A 4 -34.98 36.34 48.97
C ALA A 4 -35.17 36.08 47.47
N THR A 5 -34.62 36.97 46.66
CA THR A 5 -34.37 36.77 45.24
C THR A 5 -33.39 35.62 45.06
N SER A 6 -33.89 34.38 44.92
CA SER A 6 -33.12 33.27 44.38
C SER A 6 -33.06 33.45 42.85
N VAL A 7 -32.09 34.26 42.45
CA VAL A 7 -31.82 34.68 41.06
C VAL A 7 -31.50 33.46 40.18
N GLU A 8 -32.28 33.31 39.10
CA GLU A 8 -32.09 32.73 37.74
C GLU A 8 -30.73 32.13 37.28
N ASN A 9 -29.85 31.67 38.16
CA ASN A 9 -28.51 31.19 37.81
C ASN A 9 -28.40 29.66 37.68
N THR A 10 -29.38 28.90 38.16
CA THR A 10 -29.45 27.44 38.01
C THR A 10 -29.36 26.97 36.54
N PRO A 11 -30.06 27.61 35.58
CA PRO A 11 -29.98 27.21 34.18
C PRO A 11 -28.59 27.39 33.57
N ILE A 12 -27.85 28.42 33.99
CA ILE A 12 -26.50 28.69 33.49
C ILE A 12 -25.52 27.63 34.02
N LEU A 13 -25.65 27.22 35.28
CA LEU A 13 -24.82 26.18 35.87
C LEU A 13 -25.04 24.82 35.21
N GLU A 14 -26.30 24.44 34.95
CA GLU A 14 -26.64 23.19 34.24
C GLU A 14 -26.06 23.18 32.82
N VAL A 15 -26.14 24.29 32.09
CA VAL A 15 -25.53 24.41 30.75
C VAL A 15 -24.01 24.29 30.80
N ILE A 16 -23.36 24.82 31.83
CA ILE A 16 -21.91 24.68 32.03
C ILE A 16 -21.54 23.21 32.29
N GLU A 17 -22.28 22.52 33.15
CA GLU A 17 -22.07 21.09 33.44
C GLU A 17 -22.26 20.21 32.19
N GLU A 18 -23.30 20.48 31.40
CA GLU A 18 -23.54 19.79 30.12
C GLU A 18 -22.42 20.08 29.11
N THR A 19 -21.95 21.33 29.04
CA THR A 19 -20.83 21.71 28.17
C THR A 19 -19.54 21.00 28.56
N GLN A 20 -19.26 20.87 29.87
CA GLN A 20 -18.10 20.14 30.37
C GLN A 20 -18.17 18.65 30.02
N SER A 21 -19.34 18.03 30.20
CA SER A 21 -19.57 16.62 29.82
C SER A 21 -19.38 16.42 28.31
N THR A 22 -19.95 17.31 27.49
CA THR A 22 -19.82 17.26 26.03
C THR A 22 -18.36 17.42 25.59
N LEU A 23 -17.60 18.33 26.21
CA LEU A 23 -16.19 18.53 25.92
C LEU A 23 -15.34 17.30 26.26
N ALA A 24 -15.64 16.63 27.37
CA ALA A 24 -14.96 15.40 27.76
C ALA A 24 -15.17 14.31 26.69
N GLN A 25 -16.44 14.08 26.29
CA GLN A 25 -16.77 13.12 25.23
C GLN A 25 -16.12 13.46 23.89
N LEU A 26 -16.07 14.75 23.53
CA LEU A 26 -15.40 15.19 22.31
C LEU A 26 -13.90 14.88 22.34
N THR A 27 -13.24 15.11 23.47
CA THR A 27 -11.81 14.83 23.65
C THR A 27 -11.52 13.33 23.50
N GLU A 28 -12.34 12.48 24.11
CA GLU A 28 -12.23 11.03 23.97
C GLU A 28 -12.37 10.58 22.51
N LEU A 29 -13.34 11.15 21.77
CA LEU A 29 -13.53 10.85 20.35
C LEU A 29 -12.35 11.31 19.50
N GLN A 30 -11.77 12.48 19.79
CA GLN A 30 -10.58 12.98 19.10
C GLN A 30 -9.37 12.08 19.31
N ASP A 31 -9.15 11.62 20.55
CA ASP A 31 -8.07 10.68 20.85
C ASP A 31 -8.28 9.34 20.13
N LEU A 32 -9.51 8.83 20.10
CA LEU A 32 -9.85 7.62 19.39
C LEU A 32 -9.61 7.76 17.87
N GLN A 33 -10.05 8.87 17.28
CA GLN A 33 -9.84 9.17 15.85
C GLN A 33 -8.34 9.22 15.52
N LYS A 34 -7.54 9.90 16.34
CA LYS A 34 -6.09 9.99 16.16
C LYS A 34 -5.43 8.61 16.19
N ASN A 35 -5.84 7.76 17.11
CA ASN A 35 -5.32 6.38 17.22
C ASN A 35 -5.68 5.54 15.98
N TYR A 36 -6.91 5.63 15.49
CA TYR A 36 -7.32 4.92 14.27
C TYR A 36 -6.60 5.40 13.03
N ILE A 37 -6.41 6.72 12.89
CA ILE A 37 -5.65 7.31 11.78
C ILE A 37 -4.20 6.84 11.81
N ALA A 38 -3.55 6.86 12.97
CA ALA A 38 -2.18 6.40 13.09
C ALA A 38 -2.04 4.95 12.63
N ARG A 39 -2.96 4.07 13.06
CA ARG A 39 -2.98 2.67 12.63
C ARG A 39 -3.21 2.52 11.11
N LEU A 40 -4.18 3.25 10.56
CA LEU A 40 -4.45 3.24 9.12
C LEU A 40 -3.26 3.69 8.28
N ILE A 41 -2.52 4.70 8.74
CA ILE A 41 -1.31 5.18 8.06
C ILE A 41 -0.24 4.08 8.06
N GLU A 42 -0.02 3.39 9.18
CA GLU A 42 0.95 2.29 9.25
C GLU A 42 0.57 1.12 8.34
N ASP A 43 -0.72 0.72 8.35
CA ASP A 43 -1.21 -0.33 7.45
C ASP A 43 -1.06 0.07 5.97
N LEU A 44 -1.32 1.35 5.65
CA LEU A 44 -1.13 1.90 4.30
C LEU A 44 0.35 1.87 3.88
N LYS A 45 1.29 2.18 4.76
CA LYS A 45 2.73 2.11 4.46
C LYS A 45 3.14 0.70 4.03
N VAL A 46 2.63 -0.32 4.71
CA VAL A 46 2.89 -1.73 4.35
C VAL A 46 2.42 -2.02 2.92
N LEU A 47 1.21 -1.57 2.57
CA LEU A 47 0.67 -1.74 1.21
C LEU A 47 1.52 -0.99 0.16
N LEU A 48 1.88 0.26 0.44
CA LEU A 48 2.68 1.10 -0.45
C LEU A 48 4.08 0.51 -0.67
N ALA A 49 4.70 -0.02 0.39
CA ALA A 49 6.01 -0.68 0.33
C ALA A 49 5.99 -1.94 -0.55
N TYR A 50 4.87 -2.66 -0.58
CA TYR A 50 4.69 -3.82 -1.45
C TYR A 50 4.56 -3.42 -2.92
N ILE A 51 3.71 -2.44 -3.24
CA ILE A 51 3.46 -2.06 -4.64
C ILE A 51 4.63 -1.31 -5.27
N LYS A 52 5.35 -0.48 -4.49
CA LYS A 52 6.47 0.37 -4.93
C LYS A 52 6.12 1.31 -6.09
N GLU A 53 4.90 1.82 -6.09
CA GLU A 53 4.36 2.71 -7.11
C GLU A 53 3.71 3.94 -6.46
N THR A 54 3.74 5.07 -7.17
CA THR A 54 3.05 6.29 -6.77
C THR A 54 1.59 6.21 -7.21
N ILE A 55 0.67 6.47 -6.29
CA ILE A 55 -0.76 6.45 -6.58
C ILE A 55 -1.21 7.85 -6.95
N PRO A 56 -1.65 8.12 -8.20
CA PRO A 56 -2.20 9.42 -8.54
C PRO A 56 -3.48 9.66 -7.74
N LEU A 57 -3.67 10.89 -7.29
CA LEU A 57 -4.87 11.36 -6.58
C LEU A 57 -5.55 12.43 -7.42
N ASP A 58 -6.85 12.58 -7.24
CA ASP A 58 -7.63 13.68 -7.81
C ASP A 58 -7.39 14.97 -7.02
N PRO A 59 -6.71 15.99 -7.60
CA PRO A 59 -6.44 17.24 -6.92
C PRO A 59 -7.70 17.97 -6.47
N THR A 60 -8.81 17.83 -7.22
CA THR A 60 -10.07 18.54 -6.92
C THR A 60 -10.68 18.09 -5.60
N ARG A 61 -10.37 16.87 -5.17
CA ARG A 61 -10.88 16.29 -3.92
C ARG A 61 -10.08 16.71 -2.68
N LEU A 62 -8.87 17.26 -2.85
CA LEU A 62 -8.03 17.72 -1.75
C LEU A 62 -8.59 18.97 -1.03
N GLY A 63 -9.43 19.75 -1.71
CA GLY A 63 -10.08 20.93 -1.15
C GLY A 63 -9.09 21.99 -0.64
N CYS A 64 -9.50 22.79 0.35
CA CYS A 64 -8.65 23.83 0.93
C CYS A 64 -7.53 23.24 1.81
N PRO A 65 -6.26 23.70 1.73
CA PRO A 65 -5.73 24.83 0.94
C PRO A 65 -5.22 24.47 -0.47
N TYR A 66 -5.50 23.26 -0.95
CA TYR A 66 -4.90 22.64 -2.14
C TYR A 66 -5.69 22.91 -3.44
N HIS A 67 -6.38 24.03 -3.53
CA HIS A 67 -7.26 24.37 -4.67
C HIS A 67 -6.50 24.60 -6.00
N ASN A 68 -5.24 25.05 -5.92
CA ASN A 68 -4.40 25.36 -7.08
C ASN A 68 -3.38 24.24 -7.35
N VAL A 69 -3.69 23.02 -6.94
CA VAL A 69 -2.83 21.85 -7.17
C VAL A 69 -3.10 21.32 -8.57
N LYS A 70 -2.03 21.23 -9.37
CA LYS A 70 -2.08 20.67 -10.71
C LYS A 70 -2.13 19.15 -10.66
N GLU A 71 -1.25 18.55 -9.86
CA GLU A 71 -1.10 17.10 -9.73
C GLU A 71 -0.89 16.71 -8.26
N ALA A 72 -1.46 15.58 -7.87
CA ALA A 72 -1.35 15.05 -6.53
C ALA A 72 -1.07 13.55 -6.56
N TYR A 73 -0.23 13.09 -5.65
CA TYR A 73 0.15 11.68 -5.55
C TYR A 73 0.28 11.25 -4.10
N LEU A 74 -0.18 10.04 -3.81
CA LEU A 74 0.24 9.30 -2.63
C LEU A 74 1.51 8.51 -2.99
N ILE A 75 2.60 8.80 -2.29
CA ILE A 75 3.92 8.19 -2.52
C ILE A 75 4.30 7.25 -1.38
N SER A 76 5.43 6.55 -1.53
CA SER A 76 6.01 5.68 -0.49
C SER A 76 6.11 6.40 0.86
N GLU A 77 6.03 5.64 1.96
CA GLU A 77 5.99 6.16 3.35
C GLU A 77 4.72 6.94 3.73
N ALA A 78 3.63 6.76 2.98
CA ALA A 78 2.35 7.41 3.25
C ALA A 78 2.49 8.95 3.32
N GLN A 79 2.97 9.53 2.22
CA GLN A 79 3.13 10.97 2.06
C GLN A 79 2.30 11.45 0.87
N LEU A 80 1.73 12.65 1.01
CA LEU A 80 1.09 13.39 -0.06
C LEU A 80 2.15 14.24 -0.77
N ALA A 81 2.37 13.95 -2.04
CA ALA A 81 3.13 14.78 -2.95
C ALA A 81 2.17 15.63 -3.79
N ILE A 82 2.46 16.92 -3.88
CA ILE A 82 1.68 17.92 -4.60
C ILE A 82 2.61 18.64 -5.56
N ILE A 83 2.14 18.85 -6.78
CA ILE A 83 2.81 19.70 -7.78
C ILE A 83 1.87 20.88 -8.08
N ASP A 84 2.37 22.08 -7.84
CA ASP A 84 1.64 23.32 -8.14
C ASP A 84 1.78 23.74 -9.62
N GLU A 85 1.12 24.84 -9.99
CA GLU A 85 1.19 25.40 -11.35
C GLU A 85 2.60 25.87 -11.75
N ASP A 86 3.45 26.22 -10.78
CA ASP A 86 4.85 26.60 -10.98
C ASP A 86 5.78 25.38 -11.12
N ALA A 87 5.23 24.16 -11.18
CA ALA A 87 5.95 22.89 -11.16
C ALA A 87 6.81 22.67 -9.90
N LYS A 88 6.50 23.34 -8.79
CA LYS A 88 7.15 23.09 -7.51
C LYS A 88 6.46 21.92 -6.82
N MET A 89 7.29 21.01 -6.33
CA MET A 89 6.84 19.86 -5.59
C MET A 89 6.87 20.13 -4.08
N VAL A 90 5.76 19.85 -3.40
CA VAL A 90 5.64 19.87 -1.95
C VAL A 90 5.27 18.48 -1.46
N ILE A 91 6.01 17.98 -0.48
CA ILE A 91 5.75 16.68 0.14
C ILE A 91 5.32 16.90 1.59
N ARG A 92 4.21 16.26 1.99
CA ARG A 92 3.65 16.31 3.33
C ARG A 92 3.38 14.89 3.84
N PRO A 93 3.86 14.50 5.02
CA PRO A 93 3.41 13.27 5.67
C PRO A 93 1.90 13.31 5.89
N LEU A 94 1.20 12.17 5.67
CA LEU A 94 -0.24 12.11 5.95
C LEU A 94 -0.56 12.40 7.42
N SER A 95 0.36 12.08 8.36
CA SER A 95 0.23 12.38 9.79
C SER A 95 0.11 13.87 10.10
N ASN A 96 0.47 14.75 9.15
CA ASN A 96 0.43 16.20 9.32
C ASN A 96 -0.80 16.83 8.62
N LEU A 97 -1.72 16.00 8.10
CA LEU A 97 -2.95 16.45 7.47
C LEU A 97 -4.13 16.30 8.42
N GLU A 98 -5.21 17.02 8.12
CA GLU A 98 -6.47 16.88 8.83
C GLU A 98 -7.07 15.48 8.64
N PRO A 99 -7.71 14.89 9.66
CA PRO A 99 -8.37 13.59 9.60
C PRO A 99 -9.20 13.34 8.35
N GLU A 100 -10.02 14.31 7.94
CA GLU A 100 -10.92 14.20 6.79
C GLU A 100 -10.15 14.03 5.49
N LYS A 101 -9.01 14.70 5.35
CA LYS A 101 -8.14 14.58 4.18
C LYS A 101 -7.46 13.22 4.14
N ILE A 102 -7.03 12.72 5.28
CA ILE A 102 -6.41 11.39 5.37
C ILE A 102 -7.42 10.32 4.94
N ILE A 103 -8.64 10.38 5.46
CA ILE A 103 -9.72 9.45 5.10
C ILE A 103 -10.02 9.51 3.61
N MET A 104 -10.10 10.72 3.03
CA MET A 104 -10.33 10.91 1.60
C MET A 104 -9.21 10.28 0.76
N ILE A 105 -7.95 10.59 1.08
CA ILE A 105 -6.78 10.06 0.37
C ILE A 105 -6.77 8.54 0.42
N ILE A 106 -7.00 7.95 1.60
CA ILE A 106 -7.06 6.50 1.76
C ILE A 106 -8.23 5.91 0.95
N GLY A 107 -9.42 6.49 1.08
CA GLY A 107 -10.62 6.03 0.38
C GLY A 107 -10.46 6.04 -1.15
N GLU A 108 -9.73 7.01 -1.70
CA GLU A 108 -9.41 7.05 -3.12
C GLU A 108 -8.28 6.10 -3.52
N SER A 109 -7.29 5.91 -2.65
CA SER A 109 -6.09 5.14 -2.97
C SER A 109 -6.34 3.63 -2.96
N ILE A 110 -7.16 3.12 -2.03
CA ILE A 110 -7.38 1.67 -1.88
C ILE A 110 -7.87 1.00 -3.17
N PRO A 111 -8.88 1.52 -3.90
CA PRO A 111 -9.28 0.95 -5.18
C PRO A 111 -8.15 0.90 -6.22
N LYS A 112 -7.33 1.97 -6.30
CA LYS A 112 -6.19 2.07 -7.22
C LYS A 112 -5.10 1.07 -6.87
N ILE A 113 -4.78 0.94 -5.57
CA ILE A 113 -3.84 -0.05 -5.05
C ILE A 113 -4.32 -1.47 -5.39
N ASN A 114 -5.61 -1.77 -5.23
CA ASN A 114 -6.15 -3.08 -5.54
C ASN A 114 -6.04 -3.42 -7.04
N GLN A 115 -6.26 -2.44 -7.92
CA GLN A 115 -6.04 -2.61 -9.37
C GLN A 115 -4.57 -2.92 -9.70
N ILE A 116 -3.63 -2.22 -9.06
CA ILE A 116 -2.19 -2.46 -9.23
C ILE A 116 -1.80 -3.86 -8.76
N ILE A 117 -2.31 -4.30 -7.60
CA ILE A 117 -2.05 -5.64 -7.07
C ILE A 117 -2.59 -6.71 -8.02
N ALA A 118 -3.81 -6.55 -8.52
CA ALA A 118 -4.41 -7.49 -9.47
C ALA A 118 -3.59 -7.60 -10.76
N ALA A 119 -3.14 -6.47 -11.32
CA ALA A 119 -2.29 -6.44 -12.50
C ALA A 119 -0.93 -7.13 -12.25
N LYS A 120 -0.28 -6.84 -11.12
CA LYS A 120 0.99 -7.49 -10.74
C LYS A 120 0.83 -9.00 -10.57
N LYS A 121 -0.28 -9.45 -9.99
CA LYS A 121 -0.59 -10.88 -9.84
C LYS A 121 -0.67 -11.55 -11.21
N GLN A 122 -1.47 -11.00 -12.12
CA GLN A 122 -1.63 -11.56 -13.46
C GLN A 122 -0.28 -11.64 -14.19
N MET A 123 0.52 -10.56 -14.15
CA MET A 123 1.85 -10.56 -14.76
C MET A 123 2.78 -11.60 -14.15
N LEU A 124 2.67 -11.87 -12.85
CA LEU A 124 3.48 -12.88 -12.18
C LEU A 124 3.06 -14.29 -12.58
N GLU A 125 1.75 -14.56 -12.69
CA GLU A 125 1.21 -15.83 -13.17
C GLU A 125 1.72 -16.14 -14.59
N GLU A 126 1.64 -15.17 -15.51
CA GLU A 126 2.13 -15.32 -16.89
C GLU A 126 3.65 -15.62 -16.93
N ARG A 127 4.43 -14.98 -16.04
CA ARG A 127 5.89 -15.20 -15.96
C ARG A 127 6.22 -16.58 -15.38
N VAL A 128 5.49 -17.04 -14.36
CA VAL A 128 5.67 -18.37 -13.78
C VAL A 128 5.38 -19.44 -14.84
N ASP A 129 4.26 -19.31 -15.56
CA ASP A 129 3.90 -20.22 -16.64
C ASP A 129 4.97 -20.30 -17.74
N LEU A 130 5.54 -19.14 -18.12
CA LEU A 130 6.62 -19.10 -19.11
C LEU A 130 7.89 -19.79 -18.58
N LEU A 131 8.27 -19.53 -17.34
CA LEU A 131 9.45 -20.15 -16.72
C LEU A 131 9.29 -21.67 -16.65
N GLU A 132 8.12 -22.18 -16.29
CA GLU A 132 7.85 -23.63 -16.30
C GLU A 132 8.00 -24.24 -17.69
N ARG A 133 7.51 -23.57 -18.74
CA ARG A 133 7.66 -24.03 -20.12
C ARG A 133 9.13 -24.04 -20.53
N LEU A 134 9.88 -22.98 -20.21
CA LEU A 134 11.31 -22.90 -20.50
C LEU A 134 12.06 -24.05 -19.81
N ILE A 135 11.81 -24.29 -18.51
CA ILE A 135 12.44 -25.39 -17.77
C ILE A 135 12.14 -26.74 -18.43
N LYS A 136 10.89 -26.98 -18.88
CA LYS A 136 10.52 -28.22 -19.58
C LYS A 136 11.27 -28.40 -20.90
N GLU A 137 11.42 -27.34 -21.70
CA GLU A 137 12.16 -27.41 -22.97
C GLU A 137 13.67 -27.61 -22.74
N PHE A 138 14.28 -26.91 -21.77
CA PHE A 138 15.68 -27.14 -21.41
C PHE A 138 15.94 -28.58 -20.92
N LYS A 139 15.00 -29.15 -20.16
CA LYS A 139 15.08 -30.55 -19.74
C LYS A 139 15.06 -31.51 -20.93
N LYS A 140 14.15 -31.33 -21.89
CA LYS A 140 14.12 -32.14 -23.12
C LYS A 140 15.41 -32.04 -23.93
N ILE A 141 15.98 -30.83 -24.04
CA ILE A 141 17.28 -30.63 -24.71
C ILE A 141 18.37 -31.41 -23.98
N SER A 142 18.44 -31.33 -22.65
CA SER A 142 19.43 -32.10 -21.87
C SER A 142 19.28 -33.62 -22.04
N GLU A 143 18.04 -34.12 -22.08
CA GLU A 143 17.74 -35.54 -22.32
C GLU A 143 18.10 -35.98 -23.74
N THR A 144 17.98 -35.07 -24.72
CA THR A 144 18.35 -35.30 -26.14
C THR A 144 19.85 -35.17 -26.40
N LEU A 145 20.59 -34.47 -25.55
CA LEU A 145 22.05 -34.39 -25.60
C LEU A 145 22.73 -35.53 -24.81
N ASN A 146 22.01 -36.17 -23.87
CA ASN A 146 22.45 -37.36 -23.14
C ASN A 146 22.16 -38.76 -23.74
N PRO A 147 21.73 -38.98 -25.00
CA PRO A 147 21.60 -40.33 -25.56
C PRO A 147 22.91 -40.89 -26.15
N VAL A 148 24.08 -40.29 -25.85
CA VAL A 148 25.38 -40.67 -26.46
C VAL A 148 26.37 -41.29 -25.46
N GLU A 149 25.97 -41.58 -24.21
CA GLU A 149 26.85 -42.31 -23.27
C GLU A 149 26.77 -43.84 -23.39
N ASP A 150 25.85 -44.41 -24.19
CA ASP A 150 25.70 -45.88 -24.35
C ASP A 150 26.34 -46.48 -25.61
N TYR A 151 27.14 -45.73 -26.39
CA TYR A 151 27.85 -46.26 -27.57
C TYR A 151 29.35 -46.50 -27.39
N TYR A 152 29.84 -46.59 -26.14
CA TYR A 152 31.23 -46.96 -25.84
C TYR A 152 31.41 -48.32 -25.14
N GLU A 153 30.40 -49.19 -25.10
CA GLU A 153 30.59 -50.60 -24.69
C GLU A 153 30.93 -51.56 -25.85
N SER A 154 31.25 -51.06 -27.06
CA SER A 154 31.79 -51.88 -28.15
C SER A 154 33.33 -51.84 -28.27
N GLY A 155 34.03 -51.18 -27.35
CA GLY A 155 35.50 -51.06 -27.36
C GLY A 155 36.26 -52.28 -26.82
N ASP A 156 35.65 -53.05 -25.90
CA ASP A 156 36.34 -54.16 -25.22
C ASP A 156 36.29 -55.50 -25.96
N ALA A 157 35.48 -55.63 -27.02
CA ALA A 157 35.41 -56.85 -27.82
C ALA A 157 36.55 -56.98 -28.85
N ILE A 158 37.24 -55.89 -29.21
CA ILE A 158 38.30 -55.91 -30.24
C ILE A 158 39.69 -56.14 -29.62
N GLN A 159 39.93 -55.73 -28.37
CA GLN A 159 41.23 -55.95 -27.72
C GLN A 159 41.46 -57.40 -27.26
N LYS A 160 40.39 -58.18 -27.02
CA LYS A 160 40.51 -59.60 -26.66
C LYS A 160 40.80 -60.53 -27.85
N ALA A 161 40.56 -60.08 -29.09
CA ALA A 161 40.88 -60.87 -30.28
C ALA A 161 42.32 -60.69 -30.77
N ILE A 162 43.04 -59.67 -30.27
CA ILE A 162 44.41 -59.34 -30.71
C ILE A 162 45.46 -59.90 -29.74
N SER A 163 45.10 -60.26 -28.49
CA SER A 163 46.06 -60.87 -27.56
C SER A 163 46.15 -62.41 -27.61
N ASP A 164 45.27 -63.06 -28.38
CA ASP A 164 45.21 -64.54 -28.47
C ASP A 164 45.65 -65.07 -29.86
N THR A 165 46.38 -64.28 -30.65
CA THR A 165 47.10 -64.75 -31.86
C THR A 165 48.59 -64.55 -31.71
#